data_AF-A0A7W1MSW9-F1
#
_entry.id   AF-A0A7W1MSW9-F1
#
_cell.length_a   1.000
_cell.length_b   1.000
_cell.length_c   1.000
_cell.angle_alpha   90.00
_cell.angle_beta   90.00
_cell.angle_gamma   90.00
#
_symmetry.space_group_name_H-M   'P 1'
#
loop_
_entity.id
_entity.type
_entity.pdbx_description
1 polymer ?
#
loop_
_entity_poly.entity_id
_entity_poly.type
_entity_poly.pdbx_seq_one_letter_code
_entity_poly.pdbx_strand_id
1 'polypeptide(L)'
;MKNATLLLSLLASAMLTSCAGVSPTRIIGNTIGAAGGALIGSKLSKGDPLITTASAGAGVLLSESLQAGSNASANKSYDAGYDKARSDSAKQQFQTLNDRQRVGPQVDDPMHVRSIEVPLPERQENGVILAPSTATIRIQE
;
A
#
# COMPACT_ATOMS: atom_id res chain seq x y z
N MET A 1 -41.39 -7.84 23.51
CA MET A 1 -41.09 -6.46 23.07
C MET A 1 -39.90 -5.84 23.81
N LYS A 2 -39.77 -5.98 25.14
CA LYS A 2 -38.65 -5.44 25.95
C LYS A 2 -37.24 -5.85 25.48
N ASN A 3 -37.08 -7.10 25.01
CA ASN A 3 -35.78 -7.61 24.56
C ASN A 3 -35.36 -7.06 23.18
N ALA A 4 -36.34 -6.73 22.33
CA ALA A 4 -36.08 -6.14 21.00
C ALA A 4 -35.59 -4.69 21.12
N THR A 5 -36.14 -3.92 22.06
CA THR A 5 -35.68 -2.57 22.38
C THR A 5 -34.28 -2.54 22.99
N LEU A 6 -33.92 -3.56 23.80
CA LEU A 6 -32.57 -3.70 24.35
C LEU A 6 -31.53 -4.03 23.26
N LEU A 7 -31.85 -4.97 22.36
CA LEU A 7 -30.97 -5.32 21.24
C LEU A 7 -30.80 -4.14 20.26
N LEU A 8 -31.89 -3.40 19.99
CA LEU A 8 -31.84 -2.23 19.11
C LEU A 8 -31.02 -1.09 19.73
N SER A 9 -31.13 -0.87 21.04
CA SER A 9 -30.30 0.09 21.78
C SER A 9 -28.83 -0.28 21.76
N LEU A 10 -28.48 -1.56 21.97
CA LEU A 10 -27.10 -2.03 21.98
C LEU A 10 -26.46 -1.92 20.59
N LEU A 11 -27.21 -2.25 19.54
CA LEU A 11 -26.77 -2.14 18.15
C LEU A 11 -26.58 -0.67 17.75
N ALA A 12 -27.48 0.22 18.18
CA ALA A 12 -27.34 1.65 17.94
C ALA A 12 -26.08 2.22 18.62
N SER A 13 -25.80 1.87 19.88
CA SER A 13 -24.59 2.32 20.57
C SER A 13 -23.30 1.80 19.93
N ALA A 14 -23.29 0.57 19.41
CA ALA A 14 -22.13 0.00 18.72
C ALA A 14 -21.81 0.73 17.40
N MET A 15 -22.84 1.20 16.69
CA MET A 15 -22.67 1.94 15.43
C MET A 15 -22.13 3.36 15.67
N LEU A 16 -22.51 4.03 16.77
CA LEU A 16 -22.00 5.38 17.08
C LEU A 16 -20.52 5.40 17.49
N THR A 17 -20.00 4.32 18.08
CA THR A 17 -18.56 4.19 18.42
C THR A 17 -17.66 4.06 17.19
N SER A 18 -18.20 3.69 16.02
CA SER A 18 -17.40 3.48 14.79
C SER A 18 -16.81 4.77 14.20
N CYS A 19 -17.34 5.95 14.55
CA CYS A 19 -16.85 7.23 14.01
C CYS A 19 -15.66 7.80 14.79
N ALA A 20 -15.34 7.27 15.97
CA ALA A 20 -14.30 7.81 16.85
C ALA A 20 -12.97 7.07 16.68
N GLY A 21 -12.44 6.91 15.47
CA GLY A 21 -11.04 6.50 15.22
C GLY A 21 -10.53 5.25 15.97
N VAL A 22 -11.41 4.35 16.40
CA VAL A 22 -11.03 3.21 17.22
C VAL A 22 -10.51 2.12 16.29
N SER A 23 -9.24 1.74 16.41
CA SER A 23 -8.68 0.69 15.57
C SER A 23 -9.49 -0.61 15.75
N PRO A 24 -10.04 -1.22 14.68
CA PRO A 24 -10.88 -2.41 14.78
C PRO A 24 -10.14 -3.59 15.44
N THR A 25 -8.82 -3.66 15.29
CA THR A 25 -7.95 -4.61 16.00
C THR A 25 -7.98 -4.47 17.52
N ARG A 26 -8.06 -3.25 18.06
CA ARG A 26 -8.20 -3.02 19.50
C ARG A 26 -9.57 -3.48 20.02
N ILE A 27 -10.65 -3.18 19.28
CA ILE A 27 -11.99 -3.58 19.68
C ILE A 27 -12.10 -5.11 19.69
N ILE A 28 -11.64 -5.76 18.61
CA ILE A 28 -11.66 -7.23 18.48
C ILE A 28 -10.75 -7.87 19.53
N GLY A 29 -9.52 -7.37 19.70
CA GLY A 29 -8.58 -7.87 20.71
C GLY A 29 -9.14 -7.76 22.13
N ASN A 30 -9.69 -6.60 22.49
CA ASN A 30 -10.26 -6.38 23.82
C ASN A 30 -11.55 -7.16 24.05
N THR A 31 -12.41 -7.35 23.04
CA THR A 31 -13.62 -8.18 23.19
C THR A 31 -13.27 -9.66 23.29
N ILE A 32 -12.31 -10.16 22.50
CA ILE A 32 -11.82 -11.54 22.62
C ILE A 32 -11.14 -11.74 23.98
N GLY A 33 -10.30 -10.79 24.40
CA GLY A 33 -9.66 -10.79 25.71
C GLY A 33 -10.66 -10.80 26.86
N ALA A 34 -11.64 -9.90 26.82
CA ALA A 34 -12.70 -9.80 27.82
C ALA A 34 -13.54 -11.08 27.87
N ALA A 35 -14.01 -11.56 26.72
CA ALA A 35 -14.85 -12.74 26.63
C ALA A 35 -14.09 -14.00 27.07
N GLY A 36 -12.84 -14.15 26.63
CA GLY A 36 -11.97 -15.26 27.03
C GLY A 36 -11.66 -15.24 28.52
N GLY A 37 -11.31 -14.08 29.06
CA GLY A 37 -11.08 -13.88 30.50
C GLY A 37 -12.32 -14.21 31.33
N ALA A 38 -13.48 -13.69 30.94
CA ALA A 38 -14.76 -13.96 31.59
C ALA A 38 -15.12 -15.46 31.55
N LEU A 39 -14.89 -16.13 30.41
CA LEU A 39 -15.16 -17.56 30.27
C LEU A 39 -14.29 -18.39 31.21
N ILE A 40 -13.00 -18.08 31.29
CA ILE A 40 -12.08 -18.79 32.19
C ILE A 40 -12.44 -18.52 33.65
N GLY A 41 -12.70 -17.25 34.01
CA GLY A 41 -13.09 -16.89 35.37
C GLY A 41 -14.40 -17.51 35.81
N SER A 42 -15.42 -17.51 34.97
CA SER A 42 -16.72 -18.13 35.28
C SER A 42 -16.64 -19.64 35.43
N LYS A 43 -15.81 -20.33 34.63
CA LYS A 43 -15.54 -21.77 34.78
C LYS A 43 -14.81 -22.08 36.08
N LEU A 44 -13.81 -21.27 36.44
CA LEU A 44 -12.98 -21.51 37.62
C LEU A 44 -13.67 -21.12 38.93
N SER A 45 -14.53 -20.10 38.91
CA SER A 45 -15.24 -19.59 40.09
C SER A 45 -16.64 -20.17 40.29
N LYS A 46 -17.05 -21.16 39.49
CA LYS A 46 -18.42 -21.72 39.48
C LYS A 46 -19.51 -20.65 39.26
N GLY A 47 -19.22 -19.66 38.41
CA GLY A 47 -20.16 -18.61 38.05
C GLY A 47 -20.23 -17.44 39.04
N ASP A 48 -19.25 -17.29 39.94
CA ASP A 48 -19.14 -16.08 40.77
C ASP A 48 -18.95 -14.84 39.85
N PRO A 49 -19.89 -13.88 39.89
CA PRO A 49 -19.87 -12.70 39.03
C PRO A 49 -18.67 -11.79 39.31
N LEU A 50 -18.15 -11.79 40.54
CA LEU A 50 -17.03 -10.93 40.94
C LEU A 50 -15.73 -11.40 40.28
N ILE A 51 -15.47 -12.71 40.34
CA ILE A 51 -14.29 -13.30 39.69
C ILE A 51 -14.43 -13.29 38.16
N THR A 52 -15.65 -13.50 37.64
CA THR A 52 -15.92 -13.41 36.20
C THR A 52 -15.64 -12.00 35.65
N THR A 53 -16.07 -10.96 36.36
CA THR A 53 -15.85 -9.57 35.95
C THR A 53 -14.37 -9.18 36.08
N ALA A 54 -13.71 -9.57 37.17
CA ALA A 54 -12.29 -9.31 37.37
C ALA A 54 -11.41 -9.97 36.29
N SER A 55 -11.69 -11.22 35.96
CA SER A 55 -10.98 -11.97 34.91
C SER A 55 -11.24 -11.42 33.50
N ALA A 56 -12.46 -10.94 33.22
CA ALA A 56 -12.76 -10.23 31.98
C ALA A 56 -11.90 -8.97 31.84
N GLY A 57 -11.82 -8.14 32.89
CA GLY A 57 -10.96 -6.96 32.91
C GLY A 57 -9.48 -7.31 32.73
N ALA A 58 -9.00 -8.36 33.40
CA ALA A 58 -7.64 -8.85 33.22
C ALA A 58 -7.35 -9.28 31.77
N GLY A 59 -8.31 -9.95 31.11
CA GLY A 59 -8.18 -10.36 29.71
C GLY A 59 -8.10 -9.19 28.74
N VAL A 60 -8.81 -8.08 29.01
CA VAL A 60 -8.68 -6.83 28.23
C VAL A 60 -7.27 -6.26 28.36
N LEU A 61 -6.78 -6.12 29.59
CA LEU A 61 -5.45 -5.55 29.85
C LEU A 61 -4.34 -6.37 29.20
N LEU A 62 -4.42 -7.70 29.28
CA LEU A 62 -3.48 -8.60 28.61
C LEU A 62 -3.51 -8.41 27.09
N SER A 63 -4.69 -8.35 26.50
CA SER A 63 -4.86 -8.16 25.06
C SER A 63 -4.31 -6.81 24.59
N GLU A 64 -4.52 -5.75 25.36
CA GLU A 64 -3.98 -4.43 25.07
C GLU A 64 -2.45 -4.39 25.14
N SER A 65 -1.86 -5.06 26.14
CA SER A 65 -0.39 -5.18 26.25
C SER A 65 0.22 -5.94 25.07
N LEU A 66 -0.44 -7.02 24.63
CA LEU A 66 0.01 -7.83 23.51
C LEU A 66 -0.10 -7.05 22.19
N GLN A 67 -1.21 -6.32 22.01
CA GLN A 67 -1.41 -5.43 20.87
C GLN A 67 -0.37 -4.31 20.84
N ALA A 68 -0.04 -3.71 21.99
CA ALA A 68 0.98 -2.68 22.10
C ALA A 68 2.37 -3.20 21.71
N GLY A 69 2.75 -4.39 22.20
CA GLY A 69 4.01 -5.05 21.82
C GLY A 69 4.07 -5.39 20.33
N SER A 70 2.96 -5.91 19.78
CA SER A 70 2.84 -6.22 18.35
C SER A 70 3.00 -4.97 17.48
N ASN A 71 2.34 -3.86 17.84
CA ASN A 71 2.45 -2.59 17.12
C ASN A 71 3.87 -2.03 17.18
N ALA A 72 4.55 -2.11 18.32
CA ALA A 72 5.94 -1.68 18.43
C ALA A 72 6.86 -2.51 17.52
N SER A 73 6.63 -3.83 17.43
CA SER A 73 7.37 -4.68 16.51
C SER A 73 7.08 -4.36 15.05
N ALA A 74 5.83 -4.07 14.70
CA ALA A 74 5.43 -3.68 13.35
C ALA A 74 6.12 -2.36 12.95
N ASN A 75 6.11 -1.36 13.82
CA ASN A 75 6.79 -0.08 13.57
C ASN A 75 8.30 -0.27 13.38
N LYS A 76 8.95 -1.06 14.24
CA LYS A 76 10.38 -1.36 14.07
C LYS A 76 10.67 -2.05 12.74
N SER A 77 9.79 -2.97 12.30
CA SER A 77 9.94 -3.64 11.01
C SER A 77 9.73 -2.68 9.83
N TYR A 78 8.82 -1.72 9.99
CA TYR A 78 8.57 -0.67 9.00
C TYR A 78 9.78 0.26 8.87
N ASP A 79 10.31 0.75 9.99
CA ASP A 79 11.49 1.64 10.02
C ASP A 79 12.71 0.95 9.41
N ALA A 80 12.98 -0.31 9.81
CA ALA A 80 14.07 -1.09 9.24
C ALA A 80 13.89 -1.34 7.74
N GLY A 81 12.66 -1.58 7.28
CA GLY A 81 12.32 -1.70 5.87
C GLY A 81 12.53 -0.40 5.10
N TYR A 82 12.14 0.73 5.70
CA TYR A 82 12.29 2.07 5.14
C TYR A 82 13.76 2.46 4.98
N ASP A 83 14.58 2.25 6.02
CA ASP A 83 16.02 2.50 5.98
C ASP A 83 16.71 1.62 4.94
N LYS A 84 16.32 0.33 4.87
CA LYS A 84 16.84 -0.59 3.86
C LYS A 84 16.49 -0.12 2.46
N ALA A 85 15.22 0.20 2.19
CA ALA A 85 14.75 0.66 0.89
C ALA A 85 15.46 1.95 0.45
N ARG A 86 15.67 2.89 1.38
CA ARG A 86 16.45 4.10 1.11
C ARG A 86 17.87 3.77 0.67
N SER A 87 18.55 2.86 1.37
CA SER A 87 19.92 2.45 1.00
C SER A 87 19.99 1.70 -0.33
N ASP A 88 19.01 0.83 -0.62
CA ASP A 88 18.99 0.03 -1.84
C ASP A 88 18.67 0.90 -3.07
N SER A 89 17.80 1.90 -2.94
CA SER A 89 17.52 2.87 -4.01
C SER A 89 18.76 3.67 -4.41
N ALA A 90 19.56 4.10 -3.44
CA ALA A 90 20.83 4.79 -3.72
C ALA A 90 21.83 3.88 -4.44
N LYS A 91 21.93 2.60 -4.05
CA LYS A 91 22.79 1.61 -4.73
C LYS A 91 22.32 1.35 -6.16
N GLN A 92 21.01 1.21 -6.38
CA GLN A 92 20.45 1.01 -7.72
C GLN A 92 20.72 2.21 -8.63
N GLN A 93 20.57 3.43 -8.12
CA GLN A 93 20.92 4.64 -8.86
C GLN A 93 22.41 4.68 -9.22
N PHE A 94 23.28 4.37 -8.25
CA PHE A 94 24.72 4.30 -8.50
C PHE A 94 25.08 3.26 -9.55
N GLN A 95 24.50 2.05 -9.46
CA GLN A 95 24.70 1.00 -10.47
C GLN A 95 24.21 1.46 -11.84
N THR A 96 23.02 2.06 -11.93
CA THR A 96 22.49 2.60 -13.20
C THR A 96 23.44 3.61 -13.83
N LEU A 97 24.02 4.52 -13.04
CA LEU A 97 24.99 5.50 -13.54
C LEU A 97 26.28 4.83 -13.99
N ASN A 98 26.80 3.88 -13.21
CA ASN A 98 28.01 3.15 -13.54
C ASN A 98 27.83 2.29 -14.80
N ASP A 99 26.68 1.64 -14.96
CA ASP A 99 26.34 0.86 -16.14
C ASP A 99 26.24 1.75 -17.38
N ARG A 100 25.64 2.95 -17.28
CA ARG A 100 25.65 3.94 -18.37
C ARG A 100 27.05 4.43 -18.74
N GLN A 101 27.95 4.56 -17.77
CA GLN A 101 29.34 4.95 -18.04
C GLN A 101 30.13 3.79 -18.66
N ARG A 102 29.91 2.56 -18.19
CA ARG A 102 30.64 1.36 -18.61
C ARG A 102 30.23 0.86 -19.99
N VAL A 103 28.94 0.99 -20.33
CA VAL A 103 28.42 0.70 -21.68
C VAL A 103 28.72 1.86 -22.64
N GLY A 104 29.15 3.03 -22.12
CA GLY A 104 29.28 4.26 -22.89
C GLY A 104 27.89 4.80 -23.31
N PRO A 105 27.81 5.92 -24.06
CA PRO A 105 26.58 6.20 -24.79
C PRO A 105 26.25 4.94 -25.58
N GLN A 106 25.07 4.35 -25.37
CA GLN A 106 24.58 3.29 -26.24
C GLN A 106 24.62 3.87 -27.66
N VAL A 107 25.64 3.47 -28.42
CA VAL A 107 25.72 3.71 -29.86
C VAL A 107 24.59 2.92 -30.57
N ASP A 108 23.87 2.08 -29.80
CA ASP A 108 22.71 1.31 -30.19
C ASP A 108 21.38 1.82 -29.59
N ASP A 109 21.28 3.11 -29.26
CA ASP A 109 20.03 3.78 -29.61
C ASP A 109 20.35 4.57 -30.88
N PRO A 110 20.26 3.94 -32.08
CA PRO A 110 20.11 4.76 -33.25
C PRO A 110 18.86 5.56 -32.96
N MET A 111 19.03 6.86 -32.68
CA MET A 111 18.01 7.87 -32.93
C MET A 111 17.16 7.30 -34.06
N HIS A 112 15.88 6.98 -33.78
CA HIS A 112 15.01 6.26 -34.70
C HIS A 112 14.78 7.15 -35.94
N VAL A 113 15.82 7.31 -36.74
CA VAL A 113 15.85 8.13 -37.94
C VAL A 113 15.34 7.23 -39.02
N ARG A 114 14.02 7.06 -39.00
CA ARG A 114 13.33 6.38 -40.08
C ARG A 114 13.27 7.34 -41.25
N SER A 115 14.10 7.08 -42.26
CA SER A 115 13.99 7.75 -43.54
C SER A 115 12.79 7.19 -44.29
N ILE A 116 11.84 8.05 -44.67
CA ILE A 116 10.73 7.67 -45.54
C ILE A 116 10.99 8.29 -46.91
N GLU A 117 11.00 7.45 -47.94
CA GLU A 117 11.03 7.88 -49.33
C GLU A 117 9.61 8.23 -49.76
N VAL A 118 9.42 9.49 -50.17
CA VAL A 118 8.14 9.96 -50.69
C VAL A 118 8.30 10.21 -52.19
N PRO A 119 7.55 9.51 -53.06
CA PRO A 119 7.56 9.80 -54.49
C PRO A 119 6.86 11.14 -54.72
N LEU A 120 7.58 12.10 -55.31
CA LEU A 120 7.03 13.38 -55.70
C LEU A 120 6.57 13.29 -57.16
N PRO A 121 5.28 13.58 -57.45
CA PRO A 121 4.81 13.66 -58.83
C PRO A 121 5.45 14.85 -59.55
N GLU A 122 5.36 14.85 -60.88
CA GLU A 122 5.77 15.99 -61.70
C GLU A 122 5.07 17.27 -61.23
N ARG A 123 5.86 18.32 -60.95
CA ARG A 123 5.37 19.59 -60.40
C ARG A 123 6.00 20.74 -61.14
N GLN A 124 5.24 21.82 -61.30
CA GLN A 124 5.76 23.07 -61.83
C GLN A 124 6.08 24.00 -60.65
N GLU A 125 7.35 24.33 -60.46
CA GLU A 125 7.81 25.25 -59.42
C GLU A 125 8.51 26.42 -60.09
N ASN A 126 8.04 27.65 -59.83
CA ASN A 126 8.59 28.88 -60.40
C ASN A 126 8.73 28.86 -61.94
N GLY A 127 7.79 28.22 -62.64
CA GLY A 127 7.76 28.13 -64.10
C GLY A 127 8.64 27.04 -64.71
N VAL A 128 9.40 26.30 -63.90
CA VAL A 128 10.19 25.13 -64.35
C VAL A 128 9.41 23.86 -64.07
N ILE A 129 9.36 22.94 -65.04
CA ILE A 129 8.77 21.61 -64.85
C ILE A 129 9.82 20.71 -64.22
N LEU A 130 9.58 20.27 -62.98
CA LEU A 130 10.43 19.32 -62.28
C LEU A 130 9.92 17.90 -62.57
N ALA A 131 10.80 17.08 -63.16
CA ALA A 131 10.54 15.67 -63.41
C ALA A 131 10.26 14.92 -62.09
N PRO A 132 9.48 13.82 -62.13
CA PRO A 132 9.20 13.01 -60.96
C PRO A 132 10.49 12.60 -60.24
N SER A 133 10.56 12.85 -58.94
CA SER A 133 11.75 12.55 -58.13
C SER A 133 11.37 12.01 -56.75
N THR A 134 12.30 11.30 -56.13
CA THR A 134 12.11 10.75 -54.78
C THR A 134 12.81 11.65 -53.77
N ALA A 135 12.06 12.15 -52.79
CA ALA A 135 12.64 12.92 -51.70
C ALA A 135 12.75 12.05 -50.44
N THR A 136 13.92 12.08 -49.80
CA THR A 136 14.17 11.38 -48.54
C THR A 136 13.95 12.33 -47.37
N ILE A 137 12.92 12.08 -46.57
CA ILE A 137 12.65 12.86 -45.37
C ILE A 137 13.21 12.11 -44.16
N ARG A 138 14.02 12.79 -43.33
CA ARG A 138 14.53 12.26 -42.05
C ARG A 138 13.60 12.71 -40.94
N ILE A 139 13.03 11.76 -40.20
CA ILE A 139 12.21 12.02 -39.01
C ILE A 139 13.07 11.69 -37.79
N GLN A 140 13.15 12.60 -36.81
CA GLN A 140 13.84 12.39 -35.54
C GLN A 140 12.76 12.24 -34.47
N GLU A 141 12.64 11.05 -33.89
CA GLU A 141 11.75 10.77 -32.74
C GLU A 141 12.44 11.07 -31.41
#